data_AF-A0A816I578-F1
#
_entry.id   AF-A0A816I578-F1
#
_cell.length_a   1.000
_cell.length_b   1.000
_cell.length_c   1.000
_cell.angle_alpha   90.00
_cell.angle_beta   90.00
_cell.angle_gamma   90.00
#
_symmetry.space_group_name_H-M   'P 1'
#
loop_
_entity.id
_entity.type
_entity.pdbx_description
1 polymer ?
#
loop_
_entity_poly.entity_id
_entity_poly.type
_entity_poly.pdbx_seq_one_letter_code
_entity_poly.pdbx_strand_id
1 'polypeptide(L)' 'MVVGMWCAHPDRNSRPSIKQAIQVLSFEAPLPHLPSKMPVASYHVSSSSTGTSVSSGGAATATFSSAQLGR' A
#
# COMPACT_ATOMS: atom_id res chain seq x y z
N MET A 1 -14.20 -7.38 -9.12
CA MET A 1 -12.89 -7.11 -9.75
C MET A 1 -11.78 -7.38 -8.72
N VAL A 2 -11.07 -8.49 -8.85
CA VAL A 2 -10.12 -9.00 -7.82
C VAL A 2 -8.85 -8.15 -7.71
N VAL A 3 -8.33 -7.66 -8.84
CA VAL A 3 -7.13 -6.81 -8.90
C VAL A 3 -7.31 -5.49 -8.12
N GLY A 4 -8.51 -4.91 -8.13
CA GLY A 4 -8.81 -3.69 -7.38
C GLY A 4 -8.64 -3.87 -5.87
N MET A 5 -9.11 -4.99 -5.32
CA MET A 5 -8.93 -5.34 -3.91
C MET A 5 -7.45 -5.60 -3.57
N TRP A 6 -6.72 -6.27 -4.47
CA TRP A 6 -5.28 -6.51 -4.31
C TRP A 6 -4.48 -5.22 -4.25
N CYS A 7 -4.83 -4.26 -5.11
CA CYS A 7 -4.24 -2.92 -5.15
C CYS A 7 -4.62 -2.06 -3.93
N ALA A 8 -5.68 -2.38 -3.21
CA ALA A 8 -6.15 -1.66 -2.03
C ALA A 8 -5.70 -2.30 -0.71
N HIS A 9 -4.77 -3.25 -0.75
CA HIS A 9 -4.33 -3.96 0.45
C HIS A 9 -3.69 -3.02 1.48
N PRO A 10 -4.03 -3.13 2.78
CA PRO A 10 -3.50 -2.24 3.82
C PRO A 10 -1.98 -2.36 4.00
N ASP A 11 -1.43 -3.57 3.85
CA ASP A 11 0.01 -3.78 3.79
C ASP A 11 0.56 -3.50 2.38
N ARG A 12 1.56 -2.60 2.34
CA ARG A 12 2.26 -2.18 1.12
C ARG A 12 3.00 -3.33 0.44
N ASN A 13 3.53 -4.29 1.19
CA ASN A 13 4.35 -5.37 0.64
C ASN A 13 3.51 -6.41 -0.12
N SER A 14 2.25 -6.55 0.27
CA SER A 14 1.26 -7.37 -0.40
C SER A 14 0.57 -6.68 -1.58
N ARG A 15 0.78 -5.37 -1.78
CA ARG A 15 0.23 -4.62 -2.92
C ARG A 15 1.03 -4.99 -4.18
N PRO A 16 0.39 -5.37 -5.30
CA PRO A 16 1.10 -5.69 -6.52
C PRO A 16 1.74 -4.44 -7.11
N SER A 17 2.84 -4.63 -7.85
CA SER A 17 3.36 -3.56 -8.71
C SER A 17 2.38 -3.25 -9.85
N ILE A 18 2.45 -2.03 -10.40
CA ILE A 18 1.60 -1.64 -11.53
C ILE A 18 1.78 -2.58 -12.73
N LYS A 19 3.02 -3.06 -12.96
CA LYS A 19 3.32 -4.01 -14.04
C LYS A 19 2.60 -5.34 -13.84
N GLN A 20 2.63 -5.88 -12.62
CA GLN A 20 1.93 -7.13 -12.29
C GLN A 20 0.41 -6.97 -12.40
N ALA A 21 -0.13 -5.83 -11.95
CA ALA A 21 -1.56 -5.56 -12.07
C ALA A 21 -1.99 -5.54 -13.55
N ILE A 22 -1.21 -4.89 -14.43
CA ILE A 22 -1.48 -4.88 -15.88
C ILE A 22 -1.45 -6.29 -16.45
N GLN A 23 -0.44 -7.10 -16.14
CA GLN A 23 -0.33 -8.47 -16.67
C GLN A 23 -1.53 -9.35 -16.28
N VAL A 24 -2.02 -9.24 -15.04
CA VAL A 24 -3.22 -9.96 -14.61
C VAL A 24 -4.48 -9.43 -15.29
N LEU A 25 -4.59 -8.10 -15.49
CA LEU A 25 -5.70 -7.48 -16.22
C LEU A 25 -5.71 -7.86 -17.71
N SER A 26 -4.53 -8.07 -18.30
CA SER A 26 -4.36 -8.55 -19.67
C SER A 26 -4.47 -10.07 -19.80
N PHE A 27 -4.74 -10.80 -18.70
CA PHE A 27 -4.78 -12.26 -18.64
C PHE A 27 -3.46 -12.95 -19.06
N GLU A 28 -2.33 -12.23 -19.00
CA GLU A 28 -0.99 -12.78 -19.27
C GLU A 28 -0.37 -13.45 -18.04
N ALA A 29 -0.95 -13.23 -16.86
CA ALA A 29 -0.53 -13.82 -15.59
C ALA A 29 -1.73 -14.43 -14.86
N PRO A 30 -1.52 -15.48 -14.04
CA PRO A 30 -2.60 -16.08 -13.25
C PRO A 30 -3.18 -15.07 -12.25
N LEU A 31 -4.48 -15.18 -12.00
CA LEU A 31 -5.12 -14.36 -10.97
C LEU A 31 -4.57 -14.70 -9.58
N PRO A 32 -4.34 -13.69 -8.74
CA PRO A 32 -3.94 -13.91 -7.35
C PRO A 32 -5.05 -14.64 -6.58
N HIS A 33 -4.67 -15.62 -5.76
CA HIS A 33 -5.56 -16.17 -4.75
C HIS A 33 -5.65 -15.20 -3.58
N LEU A 34 -6.71 -14.39 -3.55
CA LEU A 34 -6.97 -13.49 -2.44
C LEU A 34 -7.93 -14.14 -1.44
N PRO A 35 -7.70 -13.98 -0.13
CA PRO A 35 -8.65 -14.42 0.88
C PRO A 35 -9.98 -13.68 0.68
N SER A 36 -11.09 -14.40 0.87
CA SER A 36 -12.44 -13.82 0.75
C SER A 36 -12.74 -12.78 1.83
N LYS A 37 -11.99 -12.78 2.94
CA LYS A 37 -12.10 -11.77 4.00
C LYS A 37 -11.02 -10.72 3.80
N MET A 38 -11.42 -9.46 3.82
CA MET A 38 -10.49 -8.34 3.81
C MET A 38 -9.64 -8.38 5.09
N PRO A 39 -8.30 -8.38 4.97
CA PRO A 39 -7.44 -8.41 6.14
C PRO A 39 -7.60 -7.13 6.96
N VAL A 40 -7.56 -7.28 8.28
CA VAL A 40 -7.55 -6.15 9.21
C VAL A 40 -6.30 -5.32 8.92
N ALA A 41 -6.47 -4.00 8.82
CA ALA A 41 -5.35 -3.10 8.55
C ALA A 41 -4.35 -3.16 9.71
N SER A 42 -3.22 -3.81 9.47
CA SER A 42 -2.10 -3.85 10.41
C SER A 42 -1.08 -2.81 9.98
N TYR A 43 -1.17 -1.63 10.58
CA TYR A 43 -0.18 -0.57 10.37
C TYR A 43 1.05 -0.88 11.21
N HIS A 44 2.06 -1.50 10.60
CA HIS A 44 3.35 -1.66 11.25
C HIS A 44 4.00 -0.28 11.33
N VAL A 45 3.94 0.36 12.50
CA VAL A 45 4.80 1.50 12.80
C VAL A 45 6.22 0.95 12.79
N SER A 46 6.96 1.25 11.73
CA SER A 46 8.40 1.07 11.73
C SER A 46 8.92 1.96 12.86
N SER A 47 9.12 1.39 14.05
CA SER A 47 9.73 2.07 15.18
C SER A 47 11.20 2.28 14.82
N SER A 48 11.47 3.28 13.97
CA SER A 48 12.80 3.87 13.88
C SER A 48 13.07 4.46 15.24
N SER A 49 13.85 3.76 16.06
CA SER A 49 14.31 4.21 17.37
C SER A 49 15.07 5.52 17.20
N THR A 50 14.37 6.63 17.22
CA THR A 50 14.93 7.95 17.44
C THR A 50 14.14 8.48 18.62
N GLY A 51 14.77 8.40 19.79
CA GLY A 51 14.16 8.76 21.05
C GLY A 51 13.79 10.24 21.05
N THR A 52 12.52 10.54 20.88
CA THR A 52 11.90 11.78 21.33
C THR A 52 10.48 11.47 21.78
N SER A 53 10.29 11.47 23.09
CA SER A 53 8.98 11.35 23.74
C SER A 53 8.12 12.55 23.36
N VAL A 54 7.07 12.37 22.55
CA VAL A 54 5.95 13.32 22.47
C VAL A 54 4.64 12.61 22.11
N SER A 55 3.57 13.16 22.66
CA SER A 55 2.24 12.59 22.88
C SER A 55 1.48 12.10 21.66
N SER A 56 0.57 11.16 21.96
CA SER A 56 -0.58 10.72 21.17
C SER A 56 -1.22 11.83 20.33
N GLY A 57 -1.14 11.68 19.01
CA GLY A 57 -1.92 12.43 18.02
C GLY A 57 -1.80 11.71 16.68
N GLY A 58 -2.92 11.18 16.17
CA GLY A 58 -2.96 10.51 14.86
C GLY A 58 -2.62 11.48 13.74
N ALA A 59 -1.35 11.53 13.34
CA ALA A 59 -0.91 12.28 12.19
C ALA A 59 -1.14 11.41 10.95
N ALA A 60 -2.22 11.69 10.22
CA ALA A 60 -2.33 11.24 8.84
C ALA A 60 -1.20 11.90 8.04
N THR A 61 -0.07 11.22 7.89
CA THR A 61 1.00 11.64 6.99
C THR A 61 0.52 11.45 5.56
N ALA A 62 -0.15 12.46 5.01
CA ALA A 62 -0.37 12.58 3.59
C ALA A 62 0.97 12.95 2.94
N THR A 63 1.66 11.98 2.35
CA THR A 63 2.77 12.27 1.43
C THR A 63 2.18 12.84 0.15
N PHE A 64 2.05 14.16 0.09
CA PHE A 64 1.82 14.88 -1.16
C PHE A 64 3.14 14.88 -1.95
N SER A 65 3.33 13.91 -2.85
CA SER A 65 4.29 14.11 -3.94
C SER A 65 3.66 15.06 -4.93
N SER A 66 3.82 16.36 -4.70
CA SER A 66 3.38 17.40 -5.62
C SER A 66 4.46 18.48 -5.71
N ALA A 67 5.08 18.49 -6.91
CA ALA A 67 5.88 19.54 -7.54
C ALA A 67 7.31 19.83 -7.01
N GLN A 68 8.30 19.50 -7.85
CA GLN A 68 9.32 20.38 -8.45
C GLN A 68 10.19 19.48 -9.35
N LEU A 69 10.52 19.75 -10.61
CA LEU A 69 10.76 21.04 -11.25
C LEU A 69 10.71 20.81 -12.76
N GLY A 70 9.91 21.61 -13.47
CA GLY A 70 10.23 21.89 -14.86
C GLY A 70 11.45 22.80 -14.89
N ARG A 71 12.53 22.33 -15.49
CA ARG A 71 13.47 23.09 -16.32
C ARG A 71 14.27 22.13 -17.17
#